data_AF-H9VXD7-F1
#
_entry.id   AF-H9VXD7-F1
#
_cell.length_a   1.000
_cell.length_b   1.000
_cell.length_c   1.000
_cell.angle_alpha   90.00
_cell.angle_beta   90.00
_cell.angle_gamma   90.00
#
_symmetry.space_group_name_H-M   'P 1'
#
loop_
_entity.id
_entity.type
_entity.pdbx_description
1 polymer ?
#
loop_
_entity_poly.entity_id
_entity_poly.type
_entity_poly.pdbx_seq_one_letter_code
_entity_poly.pdbx_strand_id
1 'polypeptide(L)'
;QIDGKRIPSVYPVGPLISPPESDGSGSLQWLDKQPDASVLFVSFGSVNFLSAAQIVELALGLEGSGQRFLWVLPSPPNTVSNPEVSALLPPGFEQRNKDRGLVVTSWAPQVAILAHPSTGGFVSHCGWNSVLESVSHGVPIIAW
;
A
#
# COMPACT_ATOMS: atom_id res chain seq x y z
N GLN A 1 -14.98 9.08 -35.25
CA GLN A 1 -16.09 10.04 -35.19
C GLN A 1 -17.23 9.31 -34.49
N ILE A 2 -17.66 9.76 -33.32
CA ILE A 2 -18.88 9.27 -32.65
C ILE A 2 -19.74 10.53 -32.53
N ASP A 3 -20.94 10.52 -33.11
CA ASP A 3 -21.92 11.63 -33.09
C ASP A 3 -21.45 13.01 -33.57
N GLY A 4 -20.64 13.08 -34.64
CA GLY A 4 -20.31 14.35 -35.31
C GLY A 4 -19.45 15.34 -34.50
N LYS A 5 -19.05 15.00 -33.26
CA LYS A 5 -18.11 15.79 -32.45
C LYS A 5 -16.67 15.38 -32.74
N ARG A 6 -15.80 16.37 -32.97
CA ARG A 6 -14.34 16.16 -33.17
C ARG A 6 -13.72 15.89 -31.80
N ILE A 7 -13.18 14.69 -31.60
CA ILE A 7 -12.48 14.33 -30.36
C ILE A 7 -11.15 15.11 -30.34
N PRO A 8 -10.80 15.80 -29.24
CA PRO A 8 -9.49 16.43 -29.09
C PRO A 8 -8.34 15.43 -29.25
N SER A 9 -7.19 15.91 -29.71
CA SER A 9 -5.99 15.08 -29.77
C SER A 9 -5.51 14.71 -28.36
N VAL A 10 -5.10 13.46 -28.17
CA VAL A 10 -4.60 12.92 -26.90
C VAL A 10 -3.08 12.83 -26.97
N TYR A 11 -2.39 13.41 -25.99
CA TYR A 11 -0.93 13.39 -25.87
C TYR A 11 -0.52 12.66 -24.59
N PRO A 12 0.17 11.51 -24.65
CA PRO A 12 0.69 10.84 -23.47
C PRO A 12 1.89 11.62 -22.91
N VAL A 13 1.78 12.07 -21.65
CA VAL A 13 2.81 12.91 -20.98
C VAL A 13 3.38 12.29 -19.70
N GLY A 14 3.04 11.03 -19.43
CA GLY A 14 3.45 10.34 -18.21
C GLY A 14 4.82 9.63 -18.29
N PRO A 15 5.26 9.04 -17.17
CA PRO A 15 4.62 9.11 -15.85
C PRO A 15 4.86 10.45 -15.14
N LEU A 16 3.81 11.02 -14.56
CA LEU A 16 3.91 12.19 -13.68
C LEU A 16 3.83 11.68 -12.23
N ILE A 17 4.97 11.65 -11.55
CA ILE A 17 5.09 11.09 -10.20
C ILE A 17 5.63 12.17 -9.27
N SER A 18 5.02 12.28 -8.10
CA SER A 18 5.47 13.17 -7.04
C SER A 18 6.85 12.74 -6.54
N PRO A 19 7.71 13.69 -6.12
CA PRO A 19 8.97 13.32 -5.46
C PRO A 19 8.69 12.53 -4.17
N PRO A 20 9.62 11.66 -3.74
CA PRO A 20 9.51 10.96 -2.47
C PRO A 20 9.40 11.97 -1.31
N GLU A 21 8.47 11.72 -0.39
CA GLU A 21 8.27 12.54 0.80
C GLU A 21 9.01 11.96 2.01
N SER A 22 9.24 12.80 3.03
CA SER A 22 9.88 12.38 4.28
C SER A 22 9.01 11.41 5.07
N ASP A 23 9.63 10.42 5.70
CA ASP A 23 8.94 9.42 6.50
C ASP A 23 8.66 9.89 7.93
N GLY A 24 7.38 10.09 8.24
CA GLY A 24 6.90 10.34 9.60
C GLY A 24 6.40 9.10 10.35
N SER A 25 6.32 7.93 9.69
CA SER A 25 5.74 6.70 10.26
C SER A 25 6.77 5.67 10.71
N GLY A 26 8.07 5.87 10.39
CA GLY A 26 9.14 4.91 10.68
C GLY A 26 9.17 3.73 9.71
N SER A 27 8.36 3.79 8.65
CA SER A 27 8.28 2.81 7.56
C SER A 27 9.63 2.55 6.90
N LEU A 28 10.36 3.60 6.56
CA LEU A 28 11.65 3.50 5.87
C LEU A 28 12.72 2.91 6.80
N GLN A 29 12.76 3.32 8.07
CA GLN A 29 13.70 2.76 9.05
C GLN A 29 13.47 1.26 9.32
N TRP A 30 12.22 0.81 9.18
CA TRP A 30 11.90 -0.61 9.26
C TRP A 30 12.33 -1.35 7.99
N LEU A 31 12.13 -0.75 6.81
CA LEU A 31 12.57 -1.28 5.52
C LEU A 31 14.10 -1.39 5.41
N ASP A 32 14.85 -0.44 5.95
CA ASP A 32 16.33 -0.45 5.99
C ASP A 32 16.91 -1.72 6.64
N LYS A 33 16.12 -2.40 7.48
CA LYS A 33 16.51 -3.63 8.20
C LYS A 33 16.12 -4.91 7.46
N GLN A 34 15.44 -4.80 6.32
CA GLN A 34 14.94 -5.93 5.55
C GLN A 34 15.86 -6.24 4.37
N PRO A 35 16.03 -7.53 4.00
CA PRO A 35 16.75 -7.90 2.79
C PRO A 35 16.14 -7.27 1.52
N ASP A 36 16.96 -7.09 0.50
CA ASP A 36 16.53 -6.63 -0.82
C ASP A 36 15.39 -7.48 -1.39
N ALA A 37 14.44 -6.82 -2.05
CA ALA A 37 13.28 -7.43 -2.73
C ALA A 37 12.53 -8.48 -1.89
N SER A 38 12.43 -8.28 -0.56
CA SER A 38 11.85 -9.27 0.36
C SER A 38 10.54 -8.85 1.01
N VAL A 39 10.14 -7.58 0.88
CA VAL A 39 8.96 -7.00 1.53
C VAL A 39 7.83 -6.81 0.53
N LEU A 40 6.65 -7.33 0.87
CA LEU A 40 5.39 -7.02 0.20
C LEU A 40 4.82 -5.71 0.78
N PHE A 41 4.76 -4.66 -0.03
CA PHE A 41 4.02 -3.45 0.32
C PHE A 41 2.53 -3.66 0.06
N VAL A 42 1.67 -3.26 0.99
CA VAL A 42 0.21 -3.41 0.88
C VAL A 42 -0.46 -2.08 1.16
N SER A 43 -1.17 -1.54 0.17
CA SER A 43 -1.92 -0.28 0.31
C SER A 43 -3.10 -0.22 -0.66
N PHE A 44 -4.28 0.12 -0.13
CA PHE A 44 -5.51 0.28 -0.90
C PHE A 44 -5.79 1.75 -1.25
N GLY A 45 -4.78 2.62 -1.14
CA GLY A 45 -4.93 4.05 -1.43
C GLY A 45 -5.77 4.79 -0.39
N SER A 46 -6.15 6.03 -0.71
CA SER A 46 -6.76 6.95 0.26
C SER A 46 -8.28 6.84 0.39
N VAL A 47 -8.96 6.24 -0.59
CA VAL A 47 -10.43 6.25 -0.68
C VAL A 47 -11.04 4.85 -0.60
N ASN A 48 -10.25 3.80 -0.85
CA ASN A 48 -10.77 2.43 -0.74
C ASN A 48 -10.54 1.89 0.66
N PHE A 49 -11.64 1.50 1.28
CA PHE A 49 -11.63 0.87 2.59
C PHE A 49 -12.08 -0.58 2.42
N LEU A 50 -11.24 -1.50 2.88
CA LEU A 50 -11.62 -2.89 3.01
C LEU A 50 -12.70 -3.03 4.09
N SER A 51 -13.64 -3.95 3.89
CA SER A 51 -14.55 -4.36 4.96
C SER A 51 -13.77 -5.02 6.11
N ALA A 52 -14.34 -5.02 7.32
CA ALA A 52 -13.72 -5.70 8.46
C ALA A 52 -13.39 -7.17 8.18
N ALA A 53 -14.28 -7.88 7.48
CA ALA A 53 -14.04 -9.27 7.09
C ALA A 53 -12.84 -9.39 6.13
N GLN A 54 -12.72 -8.50 5.14
CA GLN A 54 -11.57 -8.48 4.22
C GLN A 54 -10.26 -8.13 4.94
N ILE A 55 -10.28 -7.24 5.93
CA ILE A 55 -9.10 -6.92 6.76
C ILE A 55 -8.64 -8.17 7.53
N VAL A 56 -9.58 -8.90 8.14
CA VAL A 56 -9.26 -10.14 8.87
C VAL A 56 -8.67 -11.18 7.93
N GLU A 57 -9.30 -11.45 6.79
CA GLU A 57 -8.81 -12.44 5.83
C GLU A 57 -7.46 -12.05 5.23
N LEU A 58 -7.25 -10.77 4.94
CA LEU A 58 -5.95 -10.27 4.47
C LEU A 58 -4.87 -10.44 5.55
N ALA A 59 -5.17 -10.12 6.81
CA ALA A 59 -4.25 -10.34 7.91
C ALA A 59 -3.87 -11.83 8.04
N LEU A 60 -4.85 -12.73 8.00
CA LEU A 60 -4.60 -14.18 8.04
C LEU A 60 -3.77 -14.66 6.84
N GLY A 61 -4.05 -14.14 5.63
CA GLY A 61 -3.28 -14.43 4.43
C GLY A 61 -1.82 -13.94 4.51
N LEU A 62 -1.60 -12.72 4.99
CA LEU A 62 -0.26 -12.17 5.22
C LEU A 62 0.50 -13.01 6.25
N GLU A 63 -0.12 -13.34 7.39
CA GLU A 63 0.49 -14.16 8.44
C GLU A 63 0.87 -15.56 7.92
N GLY A 64 -0.06 -16.21 7.20
CA GLY A 64 0.10 -17.56 6.65
C GLY A 64 1.08 -17.65 5.48
N SER A 65 1.31 -16.54 4.75
CA SER A 65 2.27 -16.50 3.64
C SER A 65 3.73 -16.65 4.09
N GLY A 66 4.02 -16.31 5.34
CA GLY A 66 5.39 -16.24 5.89
C GLY A 66 6.26 -15.15 5.27
N GLN A 67 5.73 -14.33 4.35
CA GLN A 67 6.46 -13.24 3.72
C GLN A 67 6.59 -12.04 4.65
N ARG A 68 7.58 -11.18 4.38
CA ARG A 68 7.66 -9.88 5.04
C ARG A 68 6.65 -8.94 4.41
N PHE A 69 6.03 -8.07 5.21
CA PHE A 69 5.07 -7.11 4.70
C PHE A 69 5.13 -5.77 5.41
N LEU A 70 4.82 -4.72 4.65
CA LEU A 70 4.50 -3.40 5.18
C LEU A 70 3.09 -3.06 4.72
N TRP A 71 2.16 -2.99 5.67
CA TRP A 71 0.75 -2.78 5.38
C TRP A 71 0.28 -1.42 5.91
N VAL A 72 -0.11 -0.54 4.98
CA VAL A 72 -0.76 0.72 5.29
C VAL A 72 -2.26 0.48 5.40
N LEU A 73 -2.78 0.68 6.61
CA LEU A 73 -4.15 0.41 6.99
C LEU A 73 -4.77 1.68 7.57
N PRO A 74 -5.16 2.65 6.72
CA PRO A 74 -5.55 3.97 7.18
C PRO A 74 -6.84 3.91 8.00
N SER A 75 -6.83 4.58 9.15
CA SER A 75 -8.07 4.83 9.90
C SER A 75 -9.01 5.72 9.08
N PRO A 76 -10.30 5.37 8.92
CA PRO A 76 -11.24 6.21 8.21
C PRO A 76 -11.35 7.57 8.91
N PRO A 77 -11.29 8.69 8.18
CA PRO A 77 -11.42 10.01 8.79
C PRO A 77 -12.83 10.20 9.35
N ASN A 78 -12.93 10.65 10.61
CA ASN A 78 -14.16 11.13 11.26
C ASN A 78 -15.28 10.12 11.56
N THR A 79 -14.98 8.90 11.99
CA THR A 79 -16.02 8.03 12.58
C THR A 79 -15.81 7.86 14.08
N VAL A 80 -16.56 8.63 14.86
CA VAL A 80 -16.66 8.55 16.34
C VAL A 80 -17.21 7.18 16.81
N SER A 81 -17.57 6.30 15.88
CA SER A 81 -18.32 5.05 16.10
C SER A 81 -17.70 3.82 15.43
N ASN A 82 -16.54 3.93 14.77
CA ASN A 82 -15.88 2.78 14.17
C ASN A 82 -14.73 2.34 15.08
N PRO A 83 -14.58 1.03 15.39
CA PRO A 83 -13.43 0.53 16.13
C PRO A 83 -12.14 1.05 15.48
N GLU A 84 -11.12 1.36 16.29
CA GLU A 84 -9.78 1.62 15.75
C GLU A 84 -9.44 0.49 14.77
N VAL A 85 -8.93 0.81 13.58
CA VAL A 85 -8.74 -0.21 12.53
C VAL A 85 -7.74 -1.28 12.97
N SER A 86 -6.84 -0.95 13.90
CA SER A 86 -5.99 -1.89 14.63
C SER A 86 -6.78 -2.94 15.42
N ALA A 87 -7.95 -2.60 15.96
CA ALA A 87 -8.85 -3.52 16.66
C ALA A 87 -9.55 -4.52 15.73
N LEU A 88 -9.50 -4.31 14.40
CA LEU A 88 -10.00 -5.27 13.41
C LEU A 88 -8.98 -6.36 13.08
N LEU A 89 -7.72 -6.20 13.48
CA LEU A 89 -6.70 -7.22 13.27
C LEU A 89 -6.95 -8.41 14.20
N PRO A 90 -6.63 -9.65 13.76
CA PRO A 90 -6.70 -10.82 14.63
C PRO A 90 -5.95 -10.59 15.95
N PRO A 91 -6.48 -11.04 17.10
CA PRO A 91 -5.84 -10.82 18.41
C PRO A 91 -4.36 -11.25 18.41
N GLY A 92 -3.46 -10.35 18.78
CA GLY A 92 -2.01 -10.61 18.83
C GLY A 92 -1.30 -10.66 17.47
N PHE A 93 -1.97 -10.29 16.38
CA PHE A 93 -1.40 -10.29 15.02
C PHE A 93 -0.06 -9.56 14.93
N GLU A 94 0.00 -8.31 15.41
CA GLU A 94 1.24 -7.52 15.33
C GLU A 94 2.37 -8.18 16.13
N GLN A 95 2.08 -8.68 17.34
CA GLN A 95 3.10 -9.34 18.17
C GLN A 95 3.63 -10.63 17.53
N ARG A 96 2.78 -11.43 16.87
CA ARG A 96 3.21 -12.64 16.16
C ARG A 96 4.02 -12.34 14.91
N ASN A 97 3.80 -11.16 14.30
CA ASN A 97 4.42 -10.77 13.04
C ASN A 97 5.52 -9.72 13.20
N LYS A 98 5.82 -9.22 14.41
CA LYS A 98 6.75 -8.10 14.68
C LYS A 98 8.12 -8.17 13.97
N ASP A 99 8.63 -9.37 13.73
CA ASP A 99 9.95 -9.59 13.11
C ASP A 99 9.90 -9.56 11.57
N ARG A 100 8.70 -9.64 10.97
CA ARG A 100 8.48 -9.71 9.51
C ARG A 100 7.41 -8.76 8.98
N GLY A 101 6.56 -8.19 9.83
CA GLY A 101 5.42 -7.38 9.46
C GLY A 101 5.44 -6.04 10.18
N LEU A 102 5.15 -4.97 9.43
CA LEU A 102 4.85 -3.65 9.97
C LEU A 102 3.45 -3.22 9.53
N VAL A 103 2.61 -2.81 10.48
CA VAL A 103 1.32 -2.18 10.20
C VAL A 103 1.43 -0.69 10.49
N VAL A 104 1.01 0.12 9.53
CA VAL A 104 1.01 1.58 9.65
C VAL A 104 -0.43 2.07 9.52
N THR A 105 -0.99 2.61 10.60
CA THR A 105 -2.37 3.11 10.63
C THR A 105 -2.51 4.59 10.26
N SER A 106 -1.38 5.27 10.14
CA SER A 106 -1.25 6.64 9.68
C SER A 106 -0.81 6.69 8.21
N TRP A 107 -0.55 7.90 7.73
CA TRP A 107 0.01 8.10 6.40
C TRP A 107 1.42 7.47 6.28
N ALA A 108 1.76 6.90 5.12
CA ALA A 108 3.10 6.38 4.82
C ALA A 108 3.61 6.82 3.43
N PRO A 109 4.94 7.00 3.23
CA PRO A 109 5.51 7.56 2.00
C PRO A 109 5.56 6.54 0.89
N GLN A 110 4.41 6.31 0.25
CA GLN A 110 4.23 5.30 -0.78
C GLN A 110 5.29 5.34 -1.88
N VAL A 111 5.59 6.53 -2.44
CA VAL A 111 6.65 6.66 -3.47
C VAL A 111 8.01 6.23 -2.92
N ALA A 112 8.36 6.63 -1.69
CA ALA A 112 9.63 6.25 -1.08
C ALA A 112 9.68 4.75 -0.73
N ILE A 113 8.57 4.18 -0.28
CA ILE A 113 8.43 2.74 0.02
C ILE A 113 8.60 1.93 -1.26
N LEU A 114 7.93 2.31 -2.35
CA LEU A 114 8.06 1.65 -3.65
C LEU A 114 9.47 1.79 -4.24
N ALA A 115 10.16 2.91 -3.99
CA ALA A 115 11.53 3.12 -4.40
C ALA A 115 12.57 2.37 -3.54
N HIS A 116 12.18 1.84 -2.38
CA HIS A 116 13.10 1.22 -1.44
C HIS A 116 13.58 -0.15 -1.94
N PRO A 117 14.89 -0.47 -1.91
CA PRO A 117 15.43 -1.73 -2.44
C PRO A 117 14.83 -2.99 -1.81
N SER A 118 14.43 -2.91 -0.53
CA SER A 118 13.79 -4.04 0.17
C SER A 118 12.35 -4.34 -0.30
N THR A 119 11.69 -3.43 -1.02
CA THR A 119 10.35 -3.66 -1.55
C THR A 119 10.40 -4.60 -2.75
N GLY A 120 9.78 -5.78 -2.62
CA GLY A 120 9.76 -6.82 -3.65
C GLY A 120 8.43 -6.97 -4.38
N GLY A 121 7.36 -6.34 -3.89
CA GLY A 121 6.04 -6.39 -4.55
C GLY A 121 5.03 -5.44 -3.91
N PHE A 122 3.92 -5.22 -4.60
CA PHE A 122 2.88 -4.29 -4.19
C PHE A 122 1.48 -4.87 -4.35
N VAL A 123 0.75 -5.09 -3.25
CA VAL A 123 -0.70 -5.31 -3.27
C VAL A 123 -1.40 -3.96 -3.37
N SER A 124 -2.10 -3.74 -4.48
CA SER A 124 -2.62 -2.42 -4.84
C SER A 124 -4.05 -2.48 -5.34
N HIS A 125 -4.83 -1.46 -4.94
CA HIS A 125 -6.15 -1.18 -5.53
C HIS A 125 -6.11 -0.72 -7.00
N CYS A 126 -4.91 -0.59 -7.58
CA CYS A 126 -4.69 -0.22 -8.98
C CYS A 126 -5.27 1.16 -9.38
N GLY A 127 -5.39 2.10 -8.42
CA GLY A 127 -5.52 3.51 -8.77
C GLY A 127 -4.37 3.96 -9.65
N TRP A 128 -4.66 4.78 -10.65
CA TRP A 128 -3.70 5.05 -11.73
C TRP A 128 -2.37 5.64 -11.24
N ASN A 129 -2.39 6.49 -10.21
CA ASN A 129 -1.16 7.00 -9.59
C ASN A 129 -0.34 5.86 -8.96
N SER A 130 -0.96 4.99 -8.16
CA SER A 130 -0.29 3.83 -7.57
C SER A 130 0.31 2.89 -8.62
N VAL A 131 -0.38 2.69 -9.75
CA VAL A 131 0.15 1.90 -10.88
C VAL A 131 1.38 2.57 -11.48
N LEU A 132 1.31 3.88 -11.79
CA LEU A 132 2.43 4.62 -12.36
C LEU A 132 3.65 4.62 -11.43
N GLU A 133 3.42 4.82 -10.13
CA GLU A 133 4.47 4.79 -9.10
C GLU A 133 5.14 3.42 -9.04
N SER A 134 4.36 2.33 -9.01
CA SER A 134 4.90 0.96 -8.99
C SER A 134 5.70 0.63 -10.25
N VAL A 135 5.15 0.92 -11.42
CA VAL A 135 5.79 0.66 -12.72
C VAL A 135 7.10 1.44 -12.84
N SER A 136 7.12 2.70 -12.39
CA SER A 136 8.31 3.55 -12.50
C SER A 136 9.45 3.11 -11.59
N HIS A 137 9.15 2.37 -10.52
CA HIS A 137 10.16 1.77 -9.65
C HIS A 137 10.37 0.27 -9.91
N GLY A 138 9.73 -0.31 -10.92
CA GLY A 138 9.90 -1.72 -11.29
C GLY A 138 9.33 -2.71 -10.28
N VAL A 139 8.37 -2.29 -9.45
CA VAL A 139 7.76 -3.15 -8.42
C VAL A 139 6.56 -3.92 -9.03
N PRO A 140 6.53 -5.27 -8.94
CA PRO A 140 5.42 -6.06 -9.46
C PRO A 140 4.15 -5.89 -8.62
N ILE A 141 2.98 -5.93 -9.27
CA ILE A 141 1.69 -5.65 -8.64
C ILE A 141 0.86 -6.93 -8.48
N ILE A 142 0.32 -7.14 -7.28
CA ILE A 142 -0.86 -7.99 -7.03
C ILE A 142 -2.07 -7.06 -7.05
N ALA A 143 -2.87 -7.17 -8.11
CA ALA A 143 -4.02 -6.29 -8.34
C ALA A 143 -5.24 -6.76 -7.53
N TRP A 144 -5.87 -5.83 -6.80
CA TRP A 144 -7.05 -6.11 -5.98
C TRP A 144 -8.10 -5.01 -6.09
#